data_AF-A0A0L1M161-F1
#
_entry.id   AF-A0A0L1M161-F1
#
_cell.length_a   1.000
_cell.length_b   1.000
_cell.length_c   1.000
_cell.angle_alpha   90.00
_cell.angle_beta   90.00
_cell.angle_gamma   90.00
#
_symmetry.space_group_name_H-M   'P 1'
#
loop_
_entity.id
_entity.type
_entity.pdbx_description
1 polymer ?
#
loop_
_entity_poly.entity_id
_entity_poly.type
_entity_poly.pdbx_seq_one_letter_code
_entity_poly.pdbx_strand_id
1 'polypeptide(L)'
;MTTTSQNRETFCQLVRSAAAFADSGAWERAAVQAQLAARFAWTDHAGLFASKELEDLISRIRTSVPAAVGRPESAAPGRQVIVHVATQLYGTGGHTQSIARWIREDPLSSHKLVLTRQGMAQIPAKVTAHLPDSSDVLLLDRRPGGLLRRAAALRRFVRAADVVIVHAHPYDVVPALALGLEGSPPAVYVNHADHVFWVGTSAATVTMNLRQSGRDLSVSRRGIAPERCMVANRPLELSPAGGLDGFQRSAARLRLGVADGELLVVSAAAGSKYSAVGQESLIGLFSALIRHRPEMRLLVAGPAAEGQWLEAAGASGGRIRALGRLPEVQGLLSVADVYLDSYPFSSLTSLLEAGAHGLPLVTFRGHPEECAVLGSDSPGMVKELFSPATEQEFIETFAALADSPALRAARGTASREAVLAGHSPAAWAETVSAIYTKARAAGTSVVTGATPWQDGPLDQLVGMIQSRTGFSGVGAAAADVLTLRGPAGRIRHWLALRKSQQLGPWRLLPEWVRAGIADTRRRLSPPAWQTALPAVHDSLLPLRRRQVR
;
A
#
# COMPACT_ATOMS: atom_id res chain seq x y z
N MET A 1 -27.11 -7.81 5.72
CA MET A 1 -26.29 -7.53 6.92
C MET A 1 -25.78 -8.82 7.57
N THR A 2 -25.21 -9.76 6.80
CA THR A 2 -24.85 -11.11 7.30
C THR A 2 -23.40 -11.52 6.99
N THR A 3 -22.59 -10.66 6.37
CA THR A 3 -21.28 -11.05 5.82
C THR A 3 -20.18 -11.17 6.89
N THR A 4 -20.11 -10.28 7.89
CA THR A 4 -19.00 -10.28 8.87
C THR A 4 -18.98 -11.54 9.74
N SER A 5 -20.13 -11.96 10.26
CA SER A 5 -20.22 -13.18 11.08
C SER A 5 -19.94 -14.46 10.26
N GLN A 6 -20.48 -14.54 9.05
CA GLN A 6 -20.21 -15.67 8.13
C GLN A 6 -18.73 -15.73 7.73
N ASN A 7 -18.10 -14.58 7.49
CA ASN A 7 -16.67 -14.48 7.25
C ASN A 7 -15.88 -14.93 8.48
N ARG A 8 -16.31 -14.56 9.69
CA ARG A 8 -15.69 -15.03 10.94
C ARG A 8 -15.74 -16.56 11.05
N GLU A 9 -16.89 -17.18 10.80
CA GLU A 9 -17.01 -18.64 10.82
C GLU A 9 -16.06 -19.30 9.82
N THR A 10 -16.02 -18.78 8.59
CA THR A 10 -15.11 -19.25 7.53
C THR A 10 -13.66 -19.12 7.96
N PHE A 11 -13.27 -17.96 8.49
CA PHE A 11 -11.93 -17.72 9.02
C PHE A 11 -11.58 -18.72 10.13
N CYS A 12 -12.45 -18.89 11.13
CA CYS A 12 -12.24 -19.84 12.23
C CYS A 12 -12.12 -21.30 11.72
N GLN A 13 -12.87 -21.69 10.69
CA GLN A 13 -12.72 -23.01 10.05
C GLN A 13 -11.33 -23.15 9.38
N LEU A 14 -10.86 -22.11 8.68
CA LEU A 14 -9.52 -22.12 8.07
C LEU A 14 -8.41 -22.22 9.13
N VAL A 15 -8.53 -21.50 10.24
CA VAL A 15 -7.59 -21.56 11.38
C VAL A 15 -7.61 -22.94 12.04
N ARG A 16 -8.79 -23.52 12.31
CA ARG A 16 -8.91 -24.89 12.84
C ARG A 16 -8.28 -25.93 11.91
N SER A 17 -8.47 -25.79 10.60
CA SER A 17 -7.81 -26.66 9.62
C SER A 17 -6.29 -26.52 9.64
N ALA A 18 -5.76 -25.30 9.82
CA ALA A 18 -4.33 -25.08 9.95
C ALA A 18 -3.78 -25.71 11.24
N ALA A 19 -4.51 -25.59 12.35
CA ALA A 19 -4.17 -26.22 13.62
C ALA A 19 -4.13 -27.75 13.51
N ALA A 20 -5.13 -28.37 12.86
CA ALA A 20 -5.15 -29.82 12.64
C ALA A 20 -3.94 -30.32 11.84
N PHE A 21 -3.46 -29.55 10.84
CA PHE A 21 -2.21 -29.90 10.14
C PHE A 21 -0.98 -29.75 11.04
N ALA A 22 -0.94 -28.75 11.92
CA ALA A 22 0.16 -28.59 12.86
C ALA A 22 0.18 -29.74 13.88
N ASP A 23 -0.98 -30.15 14.39
CA ASP A 23 -1.12 -31.24 15.36
C ASP A 23 -0.70 -32.60 14.77
N SER A 24 -0.87 -32.79 13.46
CA SER A 24 -0.38 -33.97 12.75
C SER A 24 1.11 -33.86 12.31
N GLY A 25 1.84 -32.84 12.75
CA GLY A 25 3.23 -32.59 12.32
C GLY A 25 3.40 -32.15 10.86
N ALA A 26 2.30 -31.87 10.15
CA ALA A 26 2.31 -31.45 8.75
C ALA A 26 2.55 -29.94 8.63
N TRP A 27 3.67 -29.46 9.16
CA TRP A 27 4.01 -28.04 9.35
C TRP A 27 3.90 -27.19 8.08
N GLU A 28 4.35 -27.69 6.94
CA GLU A 28 4.28 -26.96 5.67
C GLU A 28 2.82 -26.76 5.23
N ARG A 29 1.96 -27.76 5.43
CA ARG A 29 0.52 -27.64 5.14
C ARG A 29 -0.15 -26.70 6.12
N ALA A 30 0.24 -26.73 7.39
CA ALA A 30 -0.23 -25.80 8.40
C ALA A 30 0.12 -24.35 8.03
N ALA A 31 1.36 -24.07 7.62
CA ALA A 31 1.79 -22.75 7.18
C ALA A 31 1.00 -22.24 5.96
N VAL A 32 0.79 -23.08 4.95
CA VAL A 32 0.00 -22.72 3.76
C VAL A 32 -1.46 -22.44 4.12
N GLN A 33 -2.03 -23.22 5.04
CA GLN A 33 -3.40 -23.04 5.51
C GLN A 33 -3.56 -21.80 6.42
N ALA A 34 -2.56 -21.48 7.23
CA ALA A 34 -2.50 -20.24 8.01
C ALA A 34 -2.43 -19.01 7.08
N GLN A 35 -1.61 -19.07 6.04
CA GLN A 35 -1.55 -18.01 5.02
C GLN A 35 -2.88 -17.86 4.27
N LEU A 36 -3.58 -18.97 4.01
CA LEU A 36 -4.92 -18.92 3.42
C LEU A 36 -5.92 -18.21 4.34
N ALA A 37 -5.91 -18.53 5.64
CA ALA A 37 -6.77 -17.87 6.63
C ALA A 37 -6.50 -16.36 6.69
N ALA A 38 -5.23 -15.96 6.74
CA ALA A 38 -4.83 -14.56 6.73
C ALA A 38 -5.21 -13.86 5.41
N ARG A 39 -5.03 -14.53 4.27
CA ARG A 39 -5.40 -14.01 2.95
C ARG A 39 -6.90 -13.80 2.82
N PHE A 40 -7.70 -14.70 3.38
CA PHE A 40 -9.15 -14.57 3.43
C PHE A 40 -9.54 -13.38 4.31
N ALA A 41 -9.13 -13.34 5.58
CA ALA A 41 -9.49 -12.24 6.48
C ALA A 41 -9.03 -10.85 6.00
N TRP A 42 -7.94 -10.78 5.22
CA TRP A 42 -7.46 -9.54 4.61
C TRP A 42 -8.43 -8.97 3.55
N THR A 43 -9.19 -9.81 2.83
CA THR A 43 -10.12 -9.37 1.77
C THR A 43 -11.59 -9.64 2.07
N ASP A 44 -11.86 -10.34 3.15
CA ASP A 44 -13.18 -10.74 3.60
C ASP A 44 -13.24 -10.47 5.09
N HIS A 45 -13.62 -9.23 5.45
CA HIS A 45 -13.56 -8.76 6.83
C HIS A 45 -14.33 -9.69 7.75
N ALA A 46 -13.62 -10.24 8.72
CA ALA A 46 -14.13 -11.23 9.66
C ALA A 46 -14.47 -10.61 11.03
N GLY A 47 -14.55 -9.27 11.12
CA GLY A 47 -14.72 -8.53 12.38
C GLY A 47 -13.44 -8.46 13.23
N LEU A 48 -12.30 -8.79 12.63
CA LEU A 48 -11.00 -8.88 13.26
C LEU A 48 -9.98 -8.09 12.44
N PHE A 49 -9.08 -7.39 13.14
CA PHE A 49 -7.90 -6.77 12.52
C PHE A 49 -6.63 -7.61 12.74
N ALA A 50 -6.58 -8.41 13.80
CA ALA A 50 -5.61 -9.49 13.99
C ALA A 50 -6.33 -10.67 14.68
N SER A 51 -5.68 -11.83 14.77
CA SER A 51 -6.19 -12.97 15.54
C SER A 51 -5.08 -13.55 16.39
N LYS A 52 -5.25 -13.45 17.71
CA LYS A 52 -4.35 -14.08 18.67
C LYS A 52 -4.20 -15.58 18.40
N GLU A 53 -5.30 -16.27 18.09
CA GLU A 53 -5.30 -17.71 17.84
C GLU A 53 -4.44 -18.07 16.61
N LEU A 54 -4.53 -17.28 15.55
CA LEU A 54 -3.70 -17.48 14.36
C LEU A 54 -2.22 -17.17 14.63
N GLU A 55 -1.93 -16.12 15.41
CA GLU A 55 -0.57 -15.75 15.80
C GLU A 55 0.10 -16.79 16.71
N ASP A 56 -0.65 -17.35 17.66
CA ASP A 56 -0.19 -18.44 18.52
C ASP A 56 0.07 -19.72 17.68
N LEU A 57 -0.79 -20.03 16.71
CA LEU A 57 -0.57 -21.13 15.77
C LEU A 57 0.67 -20.89 14.89
N ILE A 58 0.85 -19.68 14.35
CA ILE A 58 2.05 -19.31 13.58
C ILE A 58 3.30 -19.44 14.44
N SER A 59 3.25 -19.03 15.70
CA SER A 59 4.34 -19.18 16.68
C SER A 59 4.64 -20.66 16.97
N ARG A 60 3.62 -21.53 17.00
CA ARG A 60 3.83 -22.98 17.11
C ARG A 60 4.53 -23.55 15.87
N ILE A 61 4.09 -23.17 14.66
CA ILE A 61 4.71 -23.58 13.40
C ILE A 61 6.15 -23.04 13.28
N ARG A 62 6.41 -21.83 13.78
CA ARG A 62 7.74 -21.18 13.82
C ARG A 62 8.79 -22.09 14.49
N THR A 63 8.42 -22.89 15.48
CA THR A 63 9.35 -23.80 16.18
C THR A 63 9.85 -24.95 15.29
N SER A 64 9.10 -25.32 14.25
CA SER A 64 9.50 -26.36 13.30
C SER A 64 10.48 -25.85 12.23
N VAL A 65 10.66 -24.54 12.12
CA VAL A 65 11.61 -23.93 11.18
C VAL A 65 13.01 -24.01 11.80
N PRO A 66 14.04 -24.45 11.05
CA PRO A 66 15.41 -24.50 11.57
C PRO A 66 15.88 -23.15 12.13
N ALA A 67 16.57 -23.19 13.27
CA ALA A 67 17.24 -22.03 13.82
C ALA A 67 18.42 -21.61 12.92
N ALA A 68 18.71 -20.31 12.88
CA ALA A 68 19.99 -19.85 12.37
C ALA A 68 21.03 -20.02 13.50
N VAL A 69 22.08 -20.81 13.28
CA VAL A 69 23.10 -21.08 14.29
C VAL A 69 24.06 -19.89 14.40
N GLY A 70 24.20 -19.35 15.62
CA GLY A 70 25.09 -18.24 16.01
C GLY A 70 24.69 -16.87 15.42
N ARG A 71 24.95 -15.77 16.11
CA ARG A 71 25.10 -14.45 15.46
C ARG A 71 26.53 -14.42 14.89
N PRO A 72 26.81 -13.87 13.70
CA PRO A 72 28.19 -13.62 13.33
C PRO A 72 28.74 -12.67 14.40
N GLU A 73 30.00 -12.79 14.77
CA GLU A 73 30.64 -11.72 15.55
C GLU A 73 30.30 -10.39 14.88
N SER A 74 29.94 -9.39 15.70
CA SER A 74 29.60 -8.06 15.21
C SER A 74 30.59 -7.69 14.13
N ALA A 75 30.11 -7.31 12.95
CA ALA A 75 30.99 -6.72 11.98
C ALA A 75 31.79 -5.62 12.70
N ALA A 76 33.09 -5.57 12.42
CA ALA A 76 34.00 -4.52 12.83
C ALA A 76 33.32 -3.14 12.75
N PRO A 77 33.72 -2.14 13.55
CA PRO A 77 33.06 -0.83 13.59
C PRO A 77 32.76 -0.31 12.17
N GLY A 78 31.47 -0.27 11.84
CA GLY A 78 30.96 -0.12 10.47
C GLY A 78 29.50 0.34 10.48
N ARG A 79 28.93 0.57 9.29
CA ARG A 79 27.54 1.03 9.13
C ARG A 79 26.55 -0.02 9.64
N GLN A 80 25.51 0.41 10.35
CA GLN A 80 24.44 -0.48 10.82
C GLN A 80 23.77 -1.20 9.63
N VAL A 81 23.45 -2.48 9.78
CA VAL A 81 22.84 -3.30 8.73
C VAL A 81 21.33 -3.35 8.90
N ILE A 82 20.61 -2.85 7.91
CA ILE A 82 19.15 -2.77 7.89
C ILE A 82 18.62 -3.68 6.80
N VAL A 83 17.76 -4.65 7.16
CA VAL A 83 17.16 -5.56 6.18
C VAL A 83 15.68 -5.24 6.00
N HIS A 84 15.30 -4.81 4.81
CA HIS A 84 13.91 -4.64 4.41
C HIS A 84 13.32 -5.97 3.93
N VAL A 85 12.17 -6.37 4.45
CA VAL A 85 11.48 -7.61 4.07
C VAL A 85 10.11 -7.28 3.52
N ALA A 86 9.88 -7.48 2.22
CA ALA A 86 8.59 -7.24 1.58
C ALA A 86 8.07 -8.52 0.90
N THR A 87 6.77 -8.62 0.69
CA THR A 87 6.23 -9.77 -0.06
C THR A 87 6.54 -9.64 -1.54
N GLN A 88 6.22 -8.49 -2.10
CA GLN A 88 6.38 -8.18 -3.52
C GLN A 88 6.52 -6.66 -3.71
N LEU A 89 7.28 -6.24 -4.72
CA LEU A 89 7.40 -4.85 -5.14
C LEU A 89 6.82 -4.68 -6.55
N TYR A 90 6.19 -3.52 -6.77
CA TYR A 90 5.52 -3.15 -8.01
C TYR A 90 6.11 -1.86 -8.57
N GLY A 91 5.94 -1.60 -9.87
CA GLY A 91 6.43 -0.36 -10.49
C GLY A 91 5.85 0.90 -9.85
N THR A 92 4.58 0.86 -9.45
CA THR A 92 3.84 1.95 -8.81
C THR A 92 3.24 1.51 -7.47
N GLY A 93 2.98 2.47 -6.57
CA GLY A 93 2.36 2.23 -5.26
C GLY A 93 3.19 2.75 -4.09
N GLY A 94 2.51 3.25 -3.06
CA GLY A 94 3.16 3.90 -1.91
C GLY A 94 4.14 3.00 -1.16
N HIS A 95 3.86 1.70 -1.10
CA HIS A 95 4.71 0.71 -0.45
C HIS A 95 6.14 0.64 -1.04
N THR A 96 6.24 0.44 -2.37
CA THR A 96 7.53 0.40 -3.06
C THR A 96 8.25 1.75 -2.98
N GLN A 97 7.51 2.86 -3.08
CA GLN A 97 8.11 4.20 -2.94
C GLN A 97 8.71 4.41 -1.55
N SER A 98 8.01 3.99 -0.49
CA SER A 98 8.54 4.09 0.88
C SER A 98 9.84 3.32 1.07
N ILE A 99 9.97 2.11 0.54
CA ILE A 99 11.23 1.34 0.63
C ILE A 99 12.35 2.01 -0.16
N ALA A 100 12.09 2.42 -1.41
CA ALA A 100 13.09 3.07 -2.25
C ALA A 100 13.63 4.35 -1.58
N ARG A 101 12.73 5.17 -1.04
CA ARG A 101 13.09 6.43 -0.38
C ARG A 101 13.76 6.20 0.97
N TRP A 102 13.33 5.20 1.75
CA TRP A 102 13.98 4.83 3.01
C TRP A 102 15.45 4.51 2.79
N ILE A 103 15.76 3.65 1.81
CA ILE A 103 17.14 3.26 1.48
C ILE A 103 17.96 4.47 1.01
N ARG A 104 17.36 5.31 0.16
CA ARG A 104 18.03 6.50 -0.40
C ARG A 104 18.32 7.57 0.65
N GLU A 105 17.41 7.78 1.58
CA GLU A 105 17.44 8.88 2.56
C GLU A 105 18.05 8.46 3.92
N ASP A 106 18.53 7.22 4.04
CA ASP A 106 19.34 6.72 5.16
C ASP A 106 20.74 6.27 4.66
N PRO A 107 21.57 7.19 4.13
CA PRO A 107 22.87 6.85 3.57
C PRO A 107 23.93 6.51 4.63
N LEU A 108 23.57 6.44 5.92
CA LEU A 108 24.47 6.02 7.00
C LEU A 108 24.33 4.52 7.31
N SER A 109 23.30 3.85 6.79
CA SER A 109 23.02 2.44 7.03
C SER A 109 23.34 1.58 5.81
N SER A 110 23.79 0.35 6.00
CA SER A 110 23.90 -0.64 4.91
C SER A 110 22.55 -1.34 4.75
N HIS A 111 21.89 -1.13 3.62
CA HIS A 111 20.56 -1.68 3.36
C HIS A 111 20.62 -2.97 2.56
N LYS A 112 19.73 -3.90 2.91
CA LYS A 112 19.48 -5.12 2.13
C LYS A 112 17.98 -5.32 1.94
N LEU A 113 17.60 -6.09 0.94
CA LEU A 113 16.22 -6.36 0.58
C LEU A 113 15.96 -7.86 0.47
N VAL A 114 14.89 -8.33 1.10
CA VAL A 114 14.38 -9.69 0.94
C VAL A 114 12.96 -9.63 0.41
N LEU A 115 12.69 -10.33 -0.68
CA LEU A 115 11.35 -10.50 -1.24
C LEU A 115 10.86 -11.93 -1.05
N THR A 116 9.75 -12.10 -0.32
CA THR A 116 9.25 -13.44 0.03
C THR A 116 8.52 -14.13 -1.13
N ARG A 117 7.95 -13.34 -2.05
CA ARG A 117 7.10 -13.82 -3.14
C ARG A 117 6.96 -12.79 -4.28
N GLN A 118 8.08 -12.40 -4.89
CA GLN A 118 8.11 -11.45 -6.01
C GLN A 118 7.37 -11.94 -7.27
N GLY A 119 7.24 -13.26 -7.41
CA GLY A 119 6.61 -13.93 -8.53
C GLY A 119 7.30 -13.59 -9.85
N MET A 120 6.50 -13.30 -10.87
CA MET A 120 6.99 -12.95 -12.20
C MET A 120 7.31 -11.46 -12.35
N ALA A 121 7.02 -10.61 -11.36
CA ALA A 121 7.24 -9.18 -11.44
C ALA A 121 8.74 -8.84 -11.38
N GLN A 122 9.15 -7.78 -12.07
CA GLN A 122 10.50 -7.23 -11.97
C GLN A 122 10.64 -6.38 -10.71
N ILE A 123 11.82 -6.38 -10.10
CA ILE A 123 12.13 -5.44 -9.02
C ILE A 123 12.27 -4.04 -9.65
N PRO A 124 11.56 -3.02 -9.15
CA PRO A 124 11.65 -1.67 -9.69
C PRO A 124 13.08 -1.10 -9.63
N ALA A 125 13.54 -0.51 -10.73
CA ALA A 125 14.90 0.03 -10.86
C ALA A 125 15.25 1.06 -9.78
N LYS A 126 14.26 1.87 -9.35
CA LYS A 126 14.40 2.84 -8.26
C LYS A 126 14.77 2.24 -6.89
N VAL A 127 14.56 0.94 -6.69
CA VAL A 127 14.99 0.24 -5.49
C VAL A 127 16.38 -0.34 -5.69
N THR A 128 16.60 -1.05 -6.79
CA THR A 128 17.89 -1.69 -7.07
C THR A 128 19.02 -0.69 -7.33
N ALA A 129 18.72 0.52 -7.80
CA ALA A 129 19.70 1.59 -8.00
C ALA A 129 20.41 2.01 -6.70
N HIS A 130 19.80 1.72 -5.54
CA HIS A 130 20.38 2.00 -4.23
C HIS A 130 20.86 0.74 -3.50
N LEU A 131 20.92 -0.40 -4.20
CA LEU A 131 21.41 -1.69 -3.71
C LEU A 131 22.43 -2.23 -4.74
N PRO A 132 23.68 -1.73 -4.71
CA PRO A 132 24.65 -1.94 -5.79
C PRO A 132 25.08 -3.41 -5.89
N ASP A 133 25.13 -4.14 -4.77
CA ASP A 133 25.55 -5.54 -4.77
C ASP A 133 24.36 -6.47 -4.96
N SER A 134 24.46 -7.38 -5.93
CA SER A 134 23.42 -8.40 -6.15
C SER A 134 23.16 -9.30 -4.94
N SER A 135 24.12 -9.39 -4.01
CA SER A 135 24.01 -10.12 -2.74
C SER A 135 23.16 -9.38 -1.68
N ASP A 136 22.91 -8.08 -1.86
CA ASP A 136 22.01 -7.30 -1.00
C ASP A 136 20.55 -7.59 -1.27
N VAL A 137 20.22 -8.27 -2.37
CA VAL A 137 18.86 -8.64 -2.74
C VAL A 137 18.67 -10.15 -2.70
N LEU A 138 17.75 -10.63 -1.87
CA LEU A 138 17.37 -12.04 -1.78
C LEU A 138 15.93 -12.26 -2.23
N LEU A 139 15.75 -13.09 -3.26
CA LEU A 139 14.43 -13.56 -3.71
C LEU A 139 14.16 -14.98 -3.19
N LEU A 140 13.24 -15.13 -2.23
CA LEU A 140 12.97 -16.41 -1.57
C LEU A 140 12.16 -17.39 -2.42
N ASP A 141 11.44 -16.91 -3.42
CA ASP A 141 10.59 -17.70 -4.31
C ASP A 141 11.31 -18.23 -5.55
N ARG A 142 12.63 -18.03 -5.66
CA ARG A 142 13.48 -18.51 -6.77
C ARG A 142 14.09 -19.88 -6.56
N ARG A 143 13.93 -20.47 -5.37
CA ARG A 143 14.48 -21.79 -5.04
C ARG A 143 13.37 -22.79 -4.75
N PRO A 144 13.58 -24.09 -5.05
CA PRO A 144 12.64 -25.14 -4.67
C PRO A 144 12.39 -25.15 -3.16
N GLY A 145 11.13 -25.26 -2.74
CA GLY A 145 10.74 -25.32 -1.35
C GLY A 145 9.40 -24.63 -1.10
N GLY A 146 8.94 -24.73 0.14
CA GLY A 146 7.71 -24.09 0.62
C GLY A 146 7.99 -22.94 1.58
N LEU A 147 6.95 -22.51 2.30
CA LEU A 147 6.97 -21.38 3.22
C LEU A 147 7.98 -21.58 4.35
N LEU A 148 8.14 -22.81 4.89
CA LEU A 148 9.10 -23.06 5.97
C LEU A 148 10.55 -22.89 5.50
N ARG A 149 10.85 -23.31 4.27
CA ARG A 149 12.19 -23.13 3.68
C ARG A 149 12.47 -21.66 3.39
N ARG A 150 11.46 -20.89 2.97
CA ARG A 150 11.56 -19.43 2.82
C ARG A 150 11.83 -18.77 4.17
N ALA A 151 11.10 -19.16 5.22
CA ALA A 151 11.32 -18.65 6.57
C ALA A 151 12.73 -18.97 7.09
N ALA A 152 13.23 -20.20 6.89
CA ALA A 152 14.60 -20.58 7.25
C ALA A 152 15.66 -19.77 6.48
N ALA A 153 15.45 -19.54 5.19
CA ALA A 153 16.33 -18.72 4.37
C ALA A 153 16.32 -17.25 4.81
N LEU A 154 15.14 -16.71 5.15
CA LEU A 154 15.00 -15.37 5.72
C LEU A 154 15.76 -15.25 7.04
N ARG A 155 15.57 -16.19 7.98
CA ARG A 155 16.31 -16.25 9.26
C ARG A 155 17.81 -16.17 9.07
N ARG A 156 18.35 -16.98 8.16
CA ARG A 156 19.78 -17.00 7.87
C ARG A 156 20.27 -15.68 7.28
N PHE A 157 19.47 -15.03 6.44
CA PHE A 157 19.85 -13.79 5.80
C PHE A 157 19.82 -12.60 6.76
N VAL A 158 18.81 -12.53 7.63
CA VAL A 158 18.66 -11.43 8.59
C VAL A 158 19.55 -11.58 9.83
N ARG A 159 20.15 -12.74 10.07
CA ARG A 159 20.98 -13.05 11.25
C ARG A 159 22.00 -11.95 11.63
N ALA A 160 22.55 -11.24 10.65
CA ALA A 160 23.55 -10.18 10.85
C ALA A 160 22.96 -8.76 10.89
N ALA A 161 21.63 -8.63 10.78
CA ALA A 161 20.95 -7.34 10.79
C ALA A 161 20.93 -6.74 12.18
N ASP A 162 21.07 -5.42 12.25
CA ASP A 162 20.83 -4.65 13.46
C ASP A 162 19.33 -4.40 13.66
N VAL A 163 18.60 -4.19 12.55
CA VAL A 163 17.14 -4.05 12.54
C VAL A 163 16.58 -4.66 11.25
N VAL A 164 15.45 -5.36 11.38
CA VAL A 164 14.66 -5.86 10.25
C VAL A 164 13.42 -4.99 10.09
N ILE A 165 13.21 -4.38 8.93
CA ILE A 165 12.00 -3.59 8.64
C ILE A 165 11.05 -4.44 7.78
N VAL A 166 9.92 -4.82 8.36
CA VAL A 166 8.93 -5.68 7.71
C VAL A 166 7.85 -4.84 7.05
N HIS A 167 7.73 -5.09 5.75
CA HIS A 167 6.98 -4.40 4.73
C HIS A 167 6.00 -5.37 4.05
N ALA A 168 5.76 -6.54 4.66
CA ALA A 168 5.08 -7.65 4.02
C ALA A 168 3.58 -7.38 3.82
N HIS A 169 3.01 -7.93 2.74
CA HIS A 169 1.58 -7.90 2.55
C HIS A 169 0.86 -8.52 3.76
N PRO A 170 -0.35 -8.06 4.07
CA PRO A 170 -1.09 -8.47 5.26
C PRO A 170 -1.23 -9.98 5.53
N TYR A 171 -1.22 -10.81 4.49
CA TYR A 171 -1.41 -12.25 4.59
C TYR A 171 -0.11 -13.06 4.67
N ASP A 172 1.04 -12.44 4.41
CA ASP A 172 2.30 -13.16 4.24
C ASP A 172 2.85 -13.65 5.58
N VAL A 173 2.79 -14.97 5.78
CA VAL A 173 3.25 -15.59 7.04
C VAL A 173 4.77 -15.77 7.08
N VAL A 174 5.51 -15.60 5.98
CA VAL A 174 6.95 -15.90 5.95
C VAL A 174 7.75 -15.08 6.98
N PRO A 175 7.56 -13.75 7.12
CA PRO A 175 8.23 -12.98 8.16
C PRO A 175 7.82 -13.42 9.56
N ALA A 176 6.54 -13.73 9.77
CA ALA A 176 6.01 -14.19 11.05
C ALA A 176 6.52 -15.59 11.44
N LEU A 177 6.84 -16.44 10.47
CA LEU A 177 7.49 -17.74 10.68
C LEU A 177 9.00 -17.62 10.87
N ALA A 178 9.62 -16.56 10.36
CA ALA A 178 11.07 -16.39 10.42
C ALA A 178 11.52 -15.66 11.69
N LEU A 179 10.83 -14.61 12.08
CA LEU A 179 11.26 -13.67 13.10
C LEU A 179 10.61 -13.94 14.46
N GLY A 180 11.01 -13.17 15.46
CA GLY A 180 10.43 -13.17 16.80
C GLY A 180 10.73 -14.40 17.66
N LEU A 181 11.87 -15.04 17.39
CA LEU A 181 12.50 -15.95 18.35
C LEU A 181 13.50 -15.16 19.22
N GLU A 182 13.80 -15.70 20.40
CA GLU A 182 14.91 -15.20 21.21
C GLU A 182 16.21 -15.18 20.38
N GLY A 183 16.99 -14.10 20.51
CA GLY A 183 18.20 -13.88 19.72
C GLY A 183 17.98 -13.47 18.25
N SER A 184 16.72 -13.39 17.78
CA SER A 184 16.44 -12.79 16.46
C SER A 184 16.72 -11.29 16.50
N PRO A 185 17.18 -10.68 15.38
CA PRO A 185 17.23 -9.23 15.26
C PRO A 185 15.87 -8.59 15.56
N PRO A 186 15.84 -7.38 16.14
CA PRO A 186 14.59 -6.67 16.37
C PRO A 186 13.88 -6.36 15.06
N ALA A 187 12.58 -6.60 15.00
CA ALA A 187 11.77 -6.42 13.81
C ALA A 187 10.77 -5.26 13.97
N VAL A 188 10.79 -4.31 13.05
CA VAL A 188 9.81 -3.22 12.97
C VAL A 188 8.80 -3.56 11.89
N TYR A 189 7.55 -3.83 12.28
CA TYR A 189 6.45 -4.02 11.32
C TYR A 189 5.86 -2.68 10.93
N VAL A 190 5.96 -2.34 9.66
CA VAL A 190 5.36 -1.11 9.10
C VAL A 190 3.89 -1.38 8.82
N ASN A 191 3.03 -0.80 9.66
CA ASN A 191 1.59 -0.91 9.57
C ASN A 191 1.03 0.01 8.46
N HIS A 192 1.26 -0.40 7.21
CA HIS A 192 0.79 0.29 6.01
C HIS A 192 -0.62 -0.14 5.58
N ALA A 193 -1.21 -1.11 6.28
CA ALA A 193 -2.51 -1.71 6.02
C ALA A 193 -3.32 -1.83 7.33
N ASP A 194 -3.23 -0.80 8.16
CA ASP A 194 -3.89 -0.70 9.48
C ASP A 194 -5.40 -0.96 9.44
N HIS A 195 -6.08 -0.45 8.41
CA HIS A 195 -7.51 -0.56 8.12
C HIS A 195 -7.99 -1.97 7.69
N VAL A 196 -7.14 -2.99 7.66
CA VAL A 196 -7.52 -4.37 7.29
C VAL A 196 -6.79 -5.43 8.11
N PHE A 197 -7.28 -6.66 8.10
CA PHE A 197 -6.63 -7.76 8.81
C PHE A 197 -5.18 -8.00 8.34
N TRP A 198 -4.23 -8.18 9.27
CA TRP A 198 -2.87 -8.63 8.94
C TRP A 198 -2.24 -9.51 10.03
N VAL A 199 -1.24 -10.32 9.64
CA VAL A 199 -0.44 -11.19 10.52
C VAL A 199 1.00 -10.70 10.71
N GLY A 200 1.63 -11.11 11.81
CA GLY A 200 3.00 -10.79 12.19
C GLY A 200 3.14 -10.09 13.53
N THR A 201 2.07 -9.93 14.32
CA THR A 201 2.16 -9.24 15.63
C THR A 201 3.14 -9.96 16.55
N SER A 202 3.09 -11.31 16.60
CA SER A 202 4.00 -12.15 17.41
C SER A 202 5.46 -12.16 16.94
N ALA A 203 5.74 -11.57 15.79
CA ALA A 203 7.08 -11.47 15.20
C ALA A 203 7.63 -10.04 15.24
N ALA A 204 6.78 -9.06 15.52
CA ALA A 204 7.19 -7.66 15.66
C ALA A 204 7.85 -7.43 17.02
N THR A 205 8.89 -6.62 17.04
CA THR A 205 9.44 -5.99 18.25
C THR A 205 8.78 -4.63 18.48
N VAL A 206 8.55 -3.89 17.40
CA VAL A 206 7.83 -2.62 17.37
C VAL A 206 6.87 -2.62 16.18
N THR A 207 5.67 -2.09 16.38
CA THR A 207 4.75 -1.77 15.27
C THR A 207 4.83 -0.28 14.97
N MET A 208 5.26 0.05 13.77
CA MET A 208 5.34 1.42 13.26
C MET A 208 4.05 1.76 12.52
N ASN A 209 3.30 2.72 13.05
CA ASN A 209 2.05 3.21 12.50
C ASN A 209 2.31 4.52 11.74
N LEU A 210 1.66 4.68 10.59
CA LEU A 210 1.83 5.86 9.74
C LEU A 210 0.95 7.05 10.16
N ARG A 211 0.06 6.83 11.13
CA ARG A 211 -0.92 7.81 11.65
C ARG A 211 -1.44 7.39 13.02
N GLN A 212 -2.12 8.31 13.70
CA GLN A 212 -2.60 8.10 15.07
C GLN A 212 -3.72 7.05 15.13
N SER A 213 -4.76 7.17 14.30
CA SER A 213 -5.86 6.21 14.20
C SER A 213 -5.39 4.77 13.97
N GLY A 214 -4.32 4.57 13.18
CA GLY A 214 -3.70 3.27 12.96
C GLY A 214 -3.01 2.70 14.21
N ARG A 215 -2.41 3.56 15.05
CA ARG A 215 -1.89 3.16 16.36
C ARG A 215 -3.02 2.80 17.31
N ASP A 216 -4.08 3.60 17.36
CA ASP A 216 -5.20 3.35 18.28
C ASP A 216 -5.90 2.04 17.94
N LEU A 217 -6.04 1.73 16.64
CA LEU A 217 -6.54 0.43 16.17
C LEU A 217 -5.56 -0.73 16.50
N SER A 218 -4.26 -0.48 16.43
CA SER A 218 -3.24 -1.49 16.81
C SER A 218 -3.33 -1.87 18.29
N VAL A 219 -3.57 -0.89 19.16
CA VAL A 219 -3.76 -1.14 20.59
C VAL A 219 -5.09 -1.83 20.86
N SER A 220 -6.18 -1.24 20.39
CA SER A 220 -7.54 -1.65 20.76
C SER A 220 -8.04 -2.91 20.06
N ARG A 221 -7.61 -3.18 18.82
CA ARG A 221 -8.13 -4.27 17.97
C ARG A 221 -7.09 -5.32 17.56
N ARG A 222 -5.79 -5.10 17.82
CA ARG A 222 -4.72 -6.08 17.52
C ARG A 222 -4.00 -6.63 18.75
N GLY A 223 -4.35 -6.16 19.95
CA GLY A 223 -3.74 -6.63 21.19
C GLY A 223 -2.25 -6.29 21.29
N ILE A 224 -1.80 -5.19 20.69
CA ILE A 224 -0.41 -4.72 20.77
C ILE A 224 -0.31 -3.71 21.91
N ALA A 225 0.60 -3.92 22.84
CA ALA A 225 0.80 -3.00 23.96
C ALA A 225 1.19 -1.59 23.46
N PRO A 226 0.64 -0.49 24.05
CA PRO A 226 0.89 0.88 23.59
C PRO A 226 2.36 1.25 23.46
N GLU A 227 3.21 0.78 24.37
CA GLU A 227 4.66 1.01 24.40
C GLU A 227 5.40 0.33 23.24
N ARG A 228 4.81 -0.74 22.67
CA ARG A 228 5.30 -1.44 21.48
C ARG A 228 4.84 -0.79 20.18
N CYS A 229 3.98 0.22 20.24
CA CYS A 229 3.60 1.03 19.10
C CYS A 229 4.46 2.30 19.00
N MET A 230 4.73 2.73 17.78
CA MET A 230 5.27 4.05 17.45
C MET A 230 4.42 4.64 16.35
N VAL A 231 4.13 5.95 16.42
CA VAL A 231 3.66 6.69 15.25
C VAL A 231 4.89 7.35 14.64
N ALA A 232 5.12 7.13 13.35
CA ALA A 232 6.26 7.67 12.65
C ALA A 232 5.85 8.22 11.29
N ASN A 233 6.50 9.31 10.91
CA ASN A 233 6.44 9.79 9.55
C ASN A 233 7.13 8.80 8.60
N ARG A 234 7.05 9.10 7.31
CA ARG A 234 7.68 8.30 6.25
C ARG A 234 8.46 9.21 5.31
N PRO A 235 9.46 8.67 4.60
CA PRO A 235 10.19 9.45 3.61
C PRO A 235 9.27 9.78 2.42
N LEU A 236 9.36 11.02 1.94
CA LEU A 236 8.54 11.55 0.86
C LEU A 236 9.40 12.15 -0.24
N GLU A 237 8.90 12.08 -1.46
CA GLU A 237 9.43 12.88 -2.54
C GLU A 237 8.79 14.25 -2.44
N LEU A 238 9.60 15.17 -1.96
CA LEU A 238 9.29 16.58 -1.96
C LEU A 238 9.61 17.07 -3.36
N SER A 239 8.61 17.52 -4.10
CA SER A 239 8.84 18.07 -5.44
C SER A 239 9.74 19.31 -5.38
N PRO A 240 10.49 19.59 -6.47
CA PRO A 240 11.64 20.48 -6.42
C PRO A 240 11.29 21.93 -6.08
N ALA A 241 12.27 22.65 -5.53
CA ALA A 241 12.25 24.10 -5.44
C ALA A 241 12.23 24.72 -6.85
N GLY A 242 11.08 25.23 -7.27
CA GLY A 242 10.87 25.84 -8.58
C GLY A 242 9.47 25.51 -9.11
N GLY A 243 8.49 26.32 -8.73
CA GLY A 243 7.13 26.21 -9.29
C GLY A 243 7.12 26.51 -10.79
N LEU A 244 6.03 26.13 -11.46
CA LEU A 244 5.79 26.62 -12.82
C LEU A 244 5.59 28.14 -12.75
N ASP A 245 6.17 28.88 -13.70
CA ASP A 245 5.79 30.26 -13.89
C ASP A 245 4.32 30.37 -14.38
N GLY A 246 3.75 31.59 -14.37
CA GLY A 246 2.35 31.80 -14.73
C GLY A 246 1.99 31.33 -16.14
N PHE A 247 2.91 31.50 -17.10
CA PHE A 247 2.69 31.09 -18.49
C PHE A 247 2.72 29.57 -18.65
N GLN A 248 3.71 28.91 -18.04
CA GLN A 248 3.85 27.46 -18.02
C GLN A 248 2.65 26.79 -17.34
N ARG A 249 2.18 27.36 -16.22
CA ARG A 249 0.99 26.87 -15.52
C ARG A 249 -0.26 27.00 -16.38
N SER A 250 -0.50 28.16 -16.99
CA SER A 250 -1.66 28.38 -17.88
C SER A 250 -1.64 27.40 -19.07
N ALA A 251 -0.49 27.26 -19.74
CA ALA A 251 -0.34 26.32 -20.86
C ALA A 251 -0.58 24.86 -20.44
N ALA A 252 -0.10 24.44 -19.27
CA ALA A 252 -0.32 23.10 -18.75
C ALA A 252 -1.79 22.84 -18.36
N ARG A 253 -2.46 23.84 -17.77
CA ARG A 253 -3.90 23.79 -17.48
C ARG A 253 -4.73 23.68 -18.75
N LEU A 254 -4.40 24.44 -19.78
CA LEU A 254 -5.09 24.39 -21.06
C LEU A 254 -5.01 23.00 -21.72
N ARG A 255 -3.86 22.31 -21.63
CA ARG A 255 -3.71 20.92 -22.12
C ARG A 255 -4.61 19.92 -21.40
N LEU A 256 -5.00 20.21 -20.16
CA LEU A 256 -5.97 19.43 -19.39
C LEU A 256 -7.42 19.87 -19.64
N GLY A 257 -7.62 20.90 -20.47
CA GLY A 257 -8.91 21.51 -20.77
C GLY A 257 -9.41 22.41 -19.65
N VAL A 258 -8.51 23.01 -18.87
CA VAL A 258 -8.81 23.86 -17.71
C VAL A 258 -8.44 25.31 -18.04
N ALA A 259 -9.38 26.24 -17.88
CA ALA A 259 -9.12 27.66 -18.07
C ALA A 259 -8.49 28.30 -16.81
N ASP A 260 -7.84 29.46 -16.96
CA ASP A 260 -7.17 30.14 -15.85
C ASP A 260 -8.14 30.66 -14.78
N GLY A 261 -9.38 30.98 -15.16
CA GLY A 261 -10.43 31.43 -14.23
C GLY A 261 -11.16 30.29 -13.51
N GLU A 262 -10.93 29.02 -13.88
CA GLU A 262 -11.57 27.88 -13.21
C GLU A 262 -10.85 27.51 -11.92
N LEU A 263 -11.56 26.98 -10.92
CA LEU A 263 -10.92 26.37 -9.75
C LEU A 263 -10.64 24.89 -10.04
N LEU A 264 -9.37 24.52 -10.14
CA LEU A 264 -8.94 23.14 -10.37
C LEU A 264 -8.72 22.39 -9.05
N VAL A 265 -9.65 21.50 -8.74
CA VAL A 265 -9.53 20.51 -7.66
C VAL A 265 -8.95 19.22 -8.24
N VAL A 266 -7.96 18.65 -7.57
CA VAL A 266 -7.35 17.37 -8.00
C VAL A 266 -7.37 16.34 -6.88
N SER A 267 -7.42 15.07 -7.27
CA SER A 267 -7.33 13.94 -6.34
C SER A 267 -6.47 12.83 -6.97
N ALA A 268 -5.76 12.05 -6.16
CA ALA A 268 -4.92 10.96 -6.65
C ALA A 268 -4.96 9.75 -5.71
N ALA A 269 -5.40 8.60 -6.23
CA ALA A 269 -5.45 7.34 -5.49
C ALA A 269 -5.76 6.15 -6.41
N ALA A 270 -5.55 4.91 -5.94
CA ALA A 270 -6.04 3.74 -6.67
C ALA A 270 -7.57 3.81 -6.87
N GLY A 271 -8.08 3.38 -8.03
CA GLY A 271 -9.50 3.49 -8.37
C GLY A 271 -10.45 2.87 -7.34
N SER A 272 -10.04 1.79 -6.66
CA SER A 272 -10.81 1.16 -5.58
C SER A 272 -11.07 2.09 -4.39
N LYS A 273 -10.23 3.11 -4.17
CA LYS A 273 -10.40 4.11 -3.09
C LYS A 273 -11.51 5.13 -3.35
N TYR A 274 -12.07 5.16 -4.57
CA TYR A 274 -13.21 6.01 -4.95
C TYR A 274 -14.50 5.22 -5.17
N SER A 275 -14.47 3.91 -4.95
CA SER A 275 -15.67 3.09 -5.04
C SER A 275 -16.59 3.47 -3.89
N ALA A 276 -17.72 4.09 -4.22
CA ALA A 276 -18.67 4.58 -3.22
C ALA A 276 -19.06 3.46 -2.24
N VAL A 277 -19.27 3.80 -0.98
CA VAL A 277 -19.83 2.90 0.04
C VAL A 277 -20.69 3.77 0.96
N GLY A 278 -21.82 3.24 1.41
CA GLY A 278 -22.81 4.07 2.10
C GLY A 278 -23.54 5.02 1.15
N GLN A 279 -23.97 6.17 1.68
CA GLN A 279 -24.79 7.15 0.96
C GLN A 279 -23.95 8.11 0.11
N GLU A 280 -22.76 8.46 0.59
CA GLU A 280 -21.93 9.49 -0.01
C GLU A 280 -20.92 8.90 -0.99
N SER A 281 -20.56 9.67 -2.00
CA SER A 281 -19.48 9.35 -2.92
C SER A 281 -18.78 10.63 -3.33
N LEU A 282 -17.49 10.53 -3.68
CA LEU A 282 -16.74 11.71 -4.12
C LEU A 282 -17.37 12.34 -5.36
N ILE A 283 -17.85 11.52 -6.30
CA ILE A 283 -18.58 11.97 -7.50
C ILE A 283 -19.86 12.70 -7.09
N GLY A 284 -20.65 12.14 -6.17
CA GLY A 284 -21.91 12.74 -5.69
C GLY A 284 -21.69 14.08 -5.00
N LEU A 285 -20.76 14.14 -4.05
CA LEU A 285 -20.38 15.36 -3.33
C LEU A 285 -19.92 16.46 -4.28
N PHE A 286 -19.03 16.13 -5.22
CA PHE A 286 -18.55 17.11 -6.19
C PHE A 286 -19.64 17.50 -7.20
N SER A 287 -20.53 16.58 -7.57
CA SER A 287 -21.70 16.89 -8.41
C SER A 287 -22.65 17.87 -7.72
N ALA A 288 -22.83 17.76 -6.39
CA ALA A 288 -23.57 18.73 -5.61
C ALA A 288 -22.90 20.09 -5.60
N LEU A 289 -21.59 20.12 -5.35
CA LEU A 289 -20.78 21.34 -5.36
C LEU A 289 -20.88 22.11 -6.68
N ILE A 290 -20.71 21.47 -7.84
CA ILE A 290 -20.72 22.17 -9.13
C ILE A 290 -22.11 22.70 -9.54
N ARG A 291 -23.21 22.21 -8.94
CA ARG A 291 -24.54 22.83 -9.13
C ARG A 291 -24.62 24.23 -8.52
N HIS A 292 -23.85 24.47 -7.45
CA HIS A 292 -23.78 25.78 -6.77
C HIS A 292 -22.60 26.62 -7.27
N ARG A 293 -21.49 25.98 -7.64
CA ARG A 293 -20.22 26.62 -8.05
C ARG A 293 -19.76 26.07 -9.41
N PRO A 294 -20.38 26.48 -10.52
CA PRO A 294 -20.14 25.88 -11.82
C PRO A 294 -18.74 26.14 -12.37
N GLU A 295 -17.96 27.06 -11.81
CA GLU A 295 -16.58 27.36 -12.22
C GLU A 295 -15.55 26.31 -11.77
N MET A 296 -15.94 25.36 -10.92
CA MET A 296 -15.05 24.34 -10.39
C MET A 296 -14.89 23.14 -11.32
N ARG A 297 -13.76 22.44 -11.18
CA ARG A 297 -13.44 21.21 -11.92
C ARG A 297 -12.70 20.21 -11.02
N LEU A 298 -13.06 18.94 -11.13
CA LEU A 298 -12.39 17.82 -10.47
C LEU A 298 -11.68 16.94 -11.50
N LEU A 299 -10.35 16.83 -11.38
CA LEU A 299 -9.55 15.87 -12.13
C LEU A 299 -8.96 14.81 -11.18
N VAL A 300 -9.18 13.53 -11.49
CA VAL A 300 -8.82 12.42 -10.60
C VAL A 300 -7.83 11.48 -11.28
N ALA A 301 -6.63 11.37 -10.72
CA ALA A 301 -5.62 10.40 -11.15
C ALA A 301 -5.82 9.05 -10.45
N GLY A 302 -5.84 7.98 -11.25
CA GLY A 302 -5.89 6.58 -10.79
C GLY A 302 -7.05 5.73 -11.30
N PRO A 303 -8.34 6.12 -11.14
CA PRO A 303 -9.46 5.42 -11.76
C PRO A 303 -9.43 5.60 -13.28
N ALA A 304 -9.90 4.59 -14.02
CA ALA A 304 -10.09 4.67 -15.47
C ALA A 304 -11.33 5.53 -15.81
N ALA A 305 -11.34 6.13 -17.00
CA ALA A 305 -12.46 6.91 -17.54
C ALA A 305 -13.59 5.99 -18.04
N GLU A 306 -14.13 5.16 -17.15
CA GLU A 306 -15.13 4.13 -17.44
C GLU A 306 -16.22 4.12 -16.35
N GLY A 307 -17.38 3.51 -16.64
CA GLY A 307 -18.51 3.39 -15.72
C GLY A 307 -18.94 4.75 -15.14
N GLN A 308 -19.10 4.81 -13.80
CA GLN A 308 -19.53 6.04 -13.09
C GLN A 308 -18.68 7.28 -13.41
N TRP A 309 -17.39 7.12 -13.76
CA TRP A 309 -16.53 8.25 -14.09
C TRP A 309 -16.80 8.80 -15.49
N LEU A 310 -17.14 7.93 -16.44
CA LEU A 310 -17.56 8.34 -17.78
C LEU A 310 -18.93 9.02 -17.74
N GLU A 311 -19.86 8.46 -16.97
CA GLU A 311 -21.19 9.04 -16.74
C GLU A 311 -21.10 10.42 -16.08
N ALA A 312 -20.29 10.56 -15.03
CA ALA A 312 -20.06 11.84 -14.36
C ALA A 312 -19.42 12.88 -15.31
N ALA A 313 -18.49 12.46 -16.16
CA ALA A 313 -17.91 13.34 -17.17
C ALA A 313 -18.97 13.84 -18.16
N GLY A 314 -19.87 12.96 -18.64
CA GLY A 314 -20.97 13.35 -19.52
C GLY A 314 -21.95 14.32 -18.84
N ALA A 315 -22.43 13.96 -17.64
CA ALA A 315 -23.42 14.74 -16.90
C ALA A 315 -22.91 16.13 -16.46
N SER A 316 -21.60 16.26 -16.25
CA SER A 316 -20.97 17.51 -15.81
C SER A 316 -20.36 18.34 -16.94
N GLY A 317 -20.53 17.94 -18.21
CA GLY A 317 -19.87 18.60 -19.34
C GLY A 317 -18.33 18.56 -19.27
N GLY A 318 -17.78 17.50 -18.68
CA GLY A 318 -16.34 17.29 -18.50
C GLY A 318 -15.74 17.96 -17.26
N ARG A 319 -16.57 18.51 -16.35
CA ARG A 319 -16.07 19.11 -15.10
C ARG A 319 -15.63 18.08 -14.06
N ILE A 320 -16.11 16.84 -14.12
CA ILE A 320 -15.66 15.73 -13.29
C ILE A 320 -15.03 14.67 -14.21
N ARG A 321 -13.72 14.43 -14.10
CA ARG A 321 -13.02 13.50 -15.00
C ARG A 321 -12.00 12.62 -14.28
N ALA A 322 -12.01 11.34 -14.61
CA ALA A 322 -10.93 10.41 -14.30
C ALA A 322 -9.86 10.46 -15.41
N LEU A 323 -8.58 10.48 -15.02
CA LEU A 323 -7.44 10.58 -15.92
C LEU A 323 -6.75 9.22 -16.18
N GLY A 324 -7.21 8.14 -15.55
CA GLY A 324 -6.47 6.87 -15.55
C GLY A 324 -5.24 6.92 -14.65
N ARG A 325 -4.44 5.84 -14.69
CA ARG A 325 -3.18 5.78 -13.95
C ARG A 325 -2.14 6.67 -14.61
N LEU A 326 -1.60 7.61 -13.86
CA LEU A 326 -0.48 8.44 -14.28
C LEU A 326 0.85 7.81 -13.83
N PRO A 327 1.91 7.86 -14.64
CA PRO A 327 3.25 7.46 -14.21
C PRO A 327 3.75 8.31 -13.03
N GLU A 328 3.49 9.61 -13.09
CA GLU A 328 3.88 10.64 -12.12
C GLU A 328 2.70 11.61 -11.93
N VAL A 329 2.40 11.99 -10.69
CA VAL A 329 1.25 12.85 -10.33
C VAL A 329 1.65 14.31 -10.12
N GLN A 330 2.94 14.60 -10.01
CA GLN A 330 3.54 15.90 -9.70
C GLN A 330 3.13 16.94 -10.75
N GLY A 331 3.05 16.56 -12.03
CA GLY A 331 2.57 17.43 -13.10
C GLY A 331 1.13 17.89 -12.89
N LEU A 332 0.26 17.02 -12.35
CA LEU A 332 -1.12 17.35 -11.99
C LEU A 332 -1.18 18.24 -10.74
N LEU A 333 -0.35 17.92 -9.73
CA LEU A 333 -0.28 18.70 -8.49
C LEU A 333 0.21 20.14 -8.73
N SER A 334 1.21 20.33 -9.61
CA SER A 334 1.79 21.64 -9.94
C SER A 334 0.82 22.60 -10.65
N VAL A 335 -0.29 22.11 -11.20
CA VAL A 335 -1.32 22.93 -11.88
C VAL A 335 -2.63 23.06 -11.09
N ALA A 336 -2.76 22.33 -9.99
CA ALA A 336 -3.93 22.32 -9.14
C ALA A 336 -4.03 23.57 -8.26
N ASP A 337 -5.23 23.87 -7.79
CA ASP A 337 -5.52 24.93 -6.84
C ASP A 337 -5.86 24.38 -5.44
N VAL A 338 -6.45 23.19 -5.38
CA VAL A 338 -6.81 22.47 -4.15
C VAL A 338 -6.61 20.98 -4.37
N TYR A 339 -6.10 20.29 -3.35
CA TYR A 339 -6.11 18.84 -3.32
C TYR A 339 -7.27 18.31 -2.46
N LEU A 340 -8.02 17.36 -3.01
CA LEU A 340 -9.08 16.64 -2.33
C LEU A 340 -8.68 15.17 -2.16
N ASP A 341 -8.69 14.68 -0.93
CA ASP A 341 -8.36 13.28 -0.62
C ASP A 341 -9.41 12.30 -1.18
N SER A 342 -9.02 11.04 -1.37
CA SER A 342 -9.95 10.01 -1.84
C SER A 342 -10.95 9.64 -0.76
N TYR A 343 -12.20 9.40 -1.16
CA TYR A 343 -13.30 8.96 -0.31
C TYR A 343 -14.00 7.78 -1.00
N PRO A 344 -14.34 6.68 -0.29
CA PRO A 344 -14.52 6.54 1.17
C PRO A 344 -13.25 6.24 1.98
N PHE A 345 -12.10 6.10 1.33
CA PHE A 345 -10.87 5.70 1.98
C PHE A 345 -9.71 6.59 1.54
N SER A 346 -9.06 7.25 2.49
CA SER A 346 -8.02 8.25 2.26
C SER A 346 -6.76 7.70 1.60
N SER A 347 -6.04 8.56 0.89
CA SER A 347 -4.70 8.31 0.38
C SER A 347 -3.67 9.09 1.19
N LEU A 348 -3.18 8.46 2.27
CA LEU A 348 -2.15 9.03 3.14
C LEU A 348 -0.94 9.59 2.38
N THR A 349 -0.50 8.93 1.30
CA THR A 349 0.65 9.37 0.48
C THR A 349 0.34 10.55 -0.40
N SER A 350 -0.72 10.45 -1.18
CA SER A 350 -1.04 11.46 -2.18
C SER A 350 -1.40 12.80 -1.53
N LEU A 351 -2.04 12.79 -0.35
CA LEU A 351 -2.30 13.99 0.42
C LEU A 351 -1.02 14.70 0.89
N LEU A 352 -0.03 13.95 1.39
CA LEU A 352 1.23 14.54 1.83
C LEU A 352 2.08 15.04 0.66
N GLU A 353 2.08 14.33 -0.47
CA GLU A 353 2.74 14.79 -1.70
C GLU A 353 2.08 16.09 -2.19
N ALA A 354 0.75 16.19 -2.18
CA ALA A 354 0.04 17.43 -2.49
C ALA A 354 0.37 18.59 -1.52
N GLY A 355 0.50 18.29 -0.22
CA GLY A 355 0.92 19.27 0.78
C GLY A 355 2.33 19.80 0.50
N ALA A 356 3.27 18.95 0.08
CA ALA A 356 4.60 19.36 -0.34
C ALA A 356 4.59 20.31 -1.57
N HIS A 357 3.58 20.20 -2.43
CA HIS A 357 3.34 21.13 -3.54
C HIS A 357 2.73 22.47 -3.09
N GLY A 358 2.45 22.66 -1.80
CA GLY A 358 1.86 23.89 -1.28
C GLY A 358 0.39 24.04 -1.65
N LEU A 359 -0.35 22.92 -1.76
CA LEU A 359 -1.78 22.94 -2.00
C LEU A 359 -2.53 22.97 -0.66
N PRO A 360 -3.64 23.72 -0.54
CA PRO A 360 -4.61 23.49 0.53
C PRO A 360 -5.18 22.08 0.40
N LEU A 361 -5.37 21.42 1.55
CA LEU A 361 -5.73 20.01 1.64
C LEU A 361 -7.12 19.83 2.23
N VAL A 362 -8.00 19.14 1.51
CA VAL A 362 -9.36 18.81 1.96
C VAL A 362 -9.48 17.29 2.10
N THR A 363 -9.96 16.80 3.24
CA THR A 363 -10.28 15.39 3.48
C THR A 363 -11.72 15.29 3.99
N PHE A 364 -12.60 14.65 3.24
CA PHE A 364 -14.00 14.52 3.66
C PHE A 364 -14.14 13.46 4.77
N ARG A 365 -14.77 13.82 5.88
CA ARG A 365 -14.96 13.00 7.08
C ARG A 365 -16.43 12.65 7.32
N GLY A 366 -17.14 12.21 6.28
CA GLY A 366 -18.55 11.79 6.39
C GLY A 366 -18.79 10.46 7.13
N HIS A 367 -17.74 9.74 7.52
CA HIS A 367 -17.90 8.51 8.31
C HIS A 367 -18.02 8.82 9.81
N PRO A 368 -18.67 7.93 10.61
CA PRO A 368 -18.66 8.03 12.07
C PRO A 368 -17.24 8.12 12.64
N GLU A 369 -17.08 8.73 13.83
CA GLU A 369 -15.78 8.94 14.49
C GLU A 369 -14.97 7.64 14.66
N GLU A 370 -15.65 6.54 14.98
CA GLU A 370 -15.07 5.19 15.10
C GLU A 370 -14.36 4.71 13.82
N CYS A 371 -14.69 5.31 12.67
CA CYS A 371 -14.11 5.01 11.37
C CYS A 371 -12.91 5.93 11.02
N ALA A 372 -12.35 6.66 11.98
CA ALA A 372 -11.26 7.62 11.77
C ALA A 372 -10.06 7.04 10.97
N VAL A 373 -9.79 5.74 11.11
CA VAL A 373 -8.73 5.03 10.35
C VAL A 373 -8.98 5.00 8.83
N LEU A 374 -10.17 5.34 8.35
CA LEU A 374 -10.43 5.48 6.92
C LEU A 374 -10.16 6.90 6.40
N GLY A 375 -9.99 7.86 7.31
CA GLY A 375 -9.63 9.25 7.02
C GLY A 375 -8.11 9.51 7.07
N SER A 376 -7.75 10.77 6.94
CA SER A 376 -6.36 11.25 7.03
C SER A 376 -6.11 11.95 8.36
N ASP A 377 -5.13 11.48 9.11
CA ASP A 377 -4.66 12.03 10.40
C ASP A 377 -3.15 11.79 10.59
N SER A 378 -2.37 11.95 9.51
CA SER A 378 -0.91 11.88 9.53
C SER A 378 -0.32 12.83 10.59
N PRO A 379 0.79 12.46 11.27
CA PRO A 379 1.40 13.30 12.30
C PRO A 379 1.73 14.69 11.78
N GLY A 380 1.42 15.72 12.57
CA GLY A 380 1.66 17.11 12.21
C GLY A 380 0.66 17.73 11.22
N MET A 381 -0.19 16.94 10.55
CA MET A 381 -1.09 17.47 9.52
C MET A 381 -2.48 17.85 10.00
N VAL A 382 -2.98 17.27 11.10
CA VAL A 382 -4.40 17.38 11.50
C VAL A 382 -4.93 18.82 11.53
N LYS A 383 -4.10 19.78 11.99
CA LYS A 383 -4.47 21.20 12.09
C LYS A 383 -4.54 21.93 10.74
N GLU A 384 -3.87 21.39 9.72
CA GLU A 384 -3.77 22.01 8.39
C GLU A 384 -4.81 21.46 7.40
N LEU A 385 -5.55 20.42 7.78
CA LEU A 385 -6.57 19.82 6.91
C LEU A 385 -7.92 20.49 7.10
N PHE A 386 -8.54 20.88 5.99
CA PHE A 386 -9.99 21.07 5.98
C PHE A 386 -10.65 19.70 6.06
N SER A 387 -11.49 19.49 7.07
CA SER A 387 -12.10 18.19 7.36
C SER A 387 -13.64 18.26 7.43
N PRO A 388 -14.32 18.72 6.36
CA PRO A 388 -15.79 18.78 6.35
C PRO A 388 -16.37 17.38 6.59
N ALA A 389 -17.39 17.28 7.44
CA ALA A 389 -18.04 16.03 7.82
C ALA A 389 -19.44 15.87 7.22
N THR A 390 -19.99 16.92 6.61
CA THR A 390 -21.29 16.90 5.93
C THR A 390 -21.20 17.46 4.51
N GLU A 391 -22.17 17.15 3.65
CA GLU A 391 -22.26 17.73 2.30
C GLU A 391 -22.30 19.26 2.36
N GLN A 392 -23.01 19.84 3.32
CA GLN A 392 -23.11 21.28 3.49
C GLN A 392 -21.74 21.90 3.84
N GLU A 393 -21.05 21.35 4.84
CA GLU A 393 -19.70 21.81 5.21
C GLU A 393 -18.70 21.62 4.06
N PHE A 394 -18.87 20.57 3.26
CA PHE A 394 -18.06 20.32 2.07
C PHE A 394 -18.26 21.44 1.04
N ILE A 395 -19.51 21.81 0.75
CA ILE A 395 -19.84 22.90 -0.16
C ILE A 395 -19.28 24.24 0.35
N GLU A 396 -19.50 24.56 1.62
CA GLU A 396 -19.01 25.79 2.26
C GLU A 396 -17.48 25.88 2.24
N THR A 397 -16.79 24.78 2.52
CA THR A 397 -15.32 24.70 2.47
C THR A 397 -14.80 25.05 1.08
N PHE A 398 -15.37 24.44 0.04
CA PHE A 398 -14.94 24.71 -1.34
C PHE A 398 -15.33 26.10 -1.83
N ALA A 399 -16.49 26.62 -1.43
CA ALA A 399 -16.89 27.99 -1.71
C ALA A 399 -15.88 29.01 -1.13
N ALA A 400 -15.51 28.84 0.15
CA ALA A 400 -14.51 29.69 0.79
C ALA A 400 -13.14 29.63 0.08
N LEU A 401 -12.73 28.45 -0.38
CA LEU A 401 -11.48 28.27 -1.14
C LEU A 401 -11.55 28.88 -2.55
N ALA A 402 -12.71 28.83 -3.22
CA ALA A 402 -12.91 29.49 -4.51
C ALA A 402 -12.82 31.02 -4.38
N ASP A 403 -13.49 31.56 -3.37
CA ASP A 403 -13.67 33.00 -3.21
C ASP A 403 -12.42 33.71 -2.68
N SER A 404 -11.47 32.97 -2.09
CA SER A 404 -10.26 33.56 -1.48
C SER A 404 -8.95 32.92 -1.98
N PRO A 405 -8.29 33.52 -2.99
CA PRO A 405 -6.92 33.17 -3.37
C PRO A 405 -5.93 33.31 -2.21
N ALA A 406 -6.12 34.31 -1.33
CA ALA A 406 -5.30 34.51 -0.14
C ALA A 406 -5.42 33.36 0.86
N LEU A 407 -6.63 32.84 1.09
CA LEU A 407 -6.85 31.65 1.93
C LEU A 407 -6.14 30.43 1.34
N ARG A 408 -6.28 30.20 0.03
CA ARG A 408 -5.59 29.09 -0.66
C ARG A 408 -4.08 29.19 -0.50
N ALA A 409 -3.50 30.37 -0.71
CA ALA A 409 -2.07 30.60 -0.54
C ALA A 409 -1.61 30.37 0.92
N ALA A 410 -2.31 30.94 1.89
CA ALA A 410 -1.97 30.79 3.31
C ALA A 410 -2.03 29.31 3.75
N ARG A 411 -3.08 28.59 3.38
CA ARG A 411 -3.26 27.17 3.72
C ARG A 411 -2.31 26.26 2.96
N GLY A 412 -1.99 26.59 1.72
CA GLY A 412 -0.96 25.92 0.93
C GLY A 412 0.42 26.03 1.57
N THR A 413 0.82 27.24 1.98
CA THR A 413 2.08 27.48 2.71
C THR A 413 2.12 26.68 4.02
N ALA A 414 1.08 26.77 4.85
CA ALA A 414 1.02 26.03 6.12
C ALA A 414 1.09 24.51 5.92
N SER A 415 0.39 23.98 4.90
CA SER A 415 0.45 22.55 4.54
C SER A 415 1.86 22.14 4.13
N ARG A 416 2.55 22.97 3.33
CA ARG A 416 3.93 22.72 2.91
C ARG A 416 4.88 22.72 4.10
N GLU A 417 4.80 23.73 4.95
CA GLU A 417 5.63 23.83 6.16
C GLU A 417 5.44 22.63 7.08
N ALA A 418 4.19 22.22 7.34
CA ALA A 418 3.87 21.05 8.15
C ALA A 418 4.44 19.75 7.54
N VAL A 419 4.31 19.57 6.21
CA VAL A 419 4.90 18.40 5.52
C VAL A 419 6.43 18.42 5.61
N LEU A 420 7.07 19.56 5.36
CA LEU A 420 8.54 19.67 5.40
C LEU A 420 9.09 19.45 6.82
N ALA A 421 8.39 19.92 7.85
CA ALA A 421 8.77 19.71 9.24
C ALA A 421 8.78 18.22 9.62
N GLY A 422 7.87 17.41 9.06
CA GLY A 422 7.76 15.98 9.39
C GLY A 422 8.40 15.01 8.40
N HIS A 423 8.58 15.41 7.15
CA HIS A 423 8.90 14.50 6.04
C HIS A 423 10.07 14.95 5.16
N SER A 424 10.79 16.02 5.53
CA SER A 424 12.06 16.37 4.88
C SER A 424 13.13 15.31 5.10
N PRO A 425 14.19 15.26 4.27
CA PRO A 425 15.31 14.35 4.49
C PRO A 425 15.93 14.47 5.90
N ALA A 426 16.00 15.69 6.45
CA ALA A 426 16.48 15.93 7.81
C ALA A 426 15.52 15.34 8.86
N ALA A 427 14.22 15.63 8.77
CA ALA A 427 13.22 15.06 9.67
C ALA A 427 13.14 13.54 9.56
N TRP A 428 13.38 12.99 8.36
CA TRP A 428 13.46 11.56 8.13
C TRP A 428 14.68 10.94 8.80
N ALA A 429 15.85 11.58 8.74
CA ALA A 429 17.06 11.12 9.42
C ALA A 429 16.86 11.00 10.95
N GLU A 430 16.13 11.95 11.56
CA GLU A 430 15.75 11.88 12.97
C GLU A 430 14.74 10.74 13.23
N THR A 431 13.71 10.65 12.39
CA THR A 431 12.66 9.63 12.49
C THR A 431 13.23 8.22 12.38
N VAL A 432 14.12 7.97 11.42
CA VAL A 432 14.72 6.64 11.19
C VAL A 432 15.64 6.25 12.34
N SER A 433 16.41 7.19 12.88
CA SER A 433 17.23 6.98 14.08
C SER A 433 16.37 6.59 15.30
N ALA A 434 15.23 7.27 15.49
CA ALA A 434 14.28 6.95 16.54
C ALA A 434 13.65 5.57 16.36
N ILE A 435 13.28 5.18 15.13
CA ILE A 435 12.76 3.84 14.80
C ILE A 435 13.78 2.77 15.20
N TYR A 436 15.04 2.90 14.77
CA TYR A 436 16.07 1.90 15.06
C TYR A 436 16.40 1.82 16.56
N THR A 437 16.45 2.97 17.23
CA THR A 437 16.69 3.04 18.67
C THR A 437 15.57 2.36 19.45
N LYS A 438 14.31 2.64 19.12
CA LYS A 438 13.15 1.99 19.76
C LYS A 438 13.14 0.48 19.51
N ALA A 439 13.46 0.05 18.29
CA ALA A 439 13.52 -1.37 17.94
C ALA A 439 14.57 -2.12 18.79
N ARG A 440 15.78 -1.56 18.91
CA ARG A 440 16.85 -2.16 19.73
C ARG A 440 16.52 -2.15 21.22
N ALA A 441 15.95 -1.06 21.73
CA ALA A 441 15.60 -0.93 23.15
C ALA A 441 14.45 -1.86 23.58
N ALA A 442 13.52 -2.19 22.69
CA ALA A 442 12.38 -3.04 23.02
C ALA A 442 12.76 -4.51 23.30
N GLY A 443 13.88 -4.99 22.72
CA GLY A 443 14.55 -6.27 23.04
C GLY A 443 13.83 -7.53 22.58
N THR A 444 12.58 -7.73 23.03
CA THR A 444 11.79 -8.94 22.75
C THR A 444 10.62 -8.65 21.80
N SER A 445 10.07 -9.71 21.23
CA SER A 445 8.87 -9.59 20.38
C SER A 445 7.62 -9.30 21.20
N VAL A 446 6.62 -8.74 20.54
CA VAL A 446 5.31 -8.44 21.11
C VAL A 446 4.62 -9.74 21.50
N VAL A 447 4.15 -9.79 22.75
CA VAL A 447 3.17 -10.78 23.18
C VAL A 447 1.81 -10.32 22.67
N THR A 448 1.20 -11.09 21.76
CA THR A 448 -0.10 -10.73 21.18
C THR A 448 -1.19 -10.91 22.24
N GLY A 449 -1.80 -9.80 22.65
CA GLY A 449 -2.89 -9.74 23.61
C GLY A 449 -4.25 -10.07 23.00
N ALA A 450 -5.31 -9.56 23.63
CA ALA A 450 -6.69 -9.79 23.16
C ALA A 450 -6.93 -9.14 21.78
N THR A 451 -7.57 -9.90 20.88
CA THR A 451 -7.99 -9.43 19.55
C THR A 451 -9.52 -9.48 19.48
N PRO A 452 -10.23 -8.44 19.97
CA PRO A 452 -11.68 -8.48 20.11
C PRO A 452 -12.36 -8.51 18.73
N TRP A 453 -13.31 -9.44 18.60
CA TRP A 453 -14.23 -9.46 17.47
C TRP A 453 -15.31 -8.39 17.64
N GLN A 454 -15.58 -7.64 16.58
CA GLN A 454 -16.66 -6.65 16.52
C GLN A 454 -17.33 -6.68 15.14
N ASP A 455 -18.55 -6.18 15.05
CA ASP A 455 -19.30 -5.94 13.81
C ASP A 455 -19.91 -4.53 13.82
N GLY A 456 -19.13 -3.56 14.31
CA GLY A 456 -19.53 -2.17 14.42
C GLY A 456 -19.44 -1.40 13.10
N PRO A 457 -19.66 -0.08 13.12
CA PRO A 457 -19.65 0.76 11.92
C PRO A 457 -18.38 0.61 11.07
N LEU A 458 -17.20 0.61 11.71
CA LEU A 458 -15.92 0.42 11.03
C LEU A 458 -15.83 -0.95 10.34
N ASP A 459 -16.24 -2.02 11.04
CA ASP A 459 -16.17 -3.39 10.53
C ASP A 459 -17.09 -3.58 9.30
N GLN A 460 -18.31 -3.05 9.37
CA GLN A 460 -19.26 -3.08 8.26
C GLN A 460 -18.74 -2.30 7.05
N LEU A 461 -18.15 -1.12 7.30
CA LEU A 461 -17.60 -0.25 6.27
C LEU A 461 -16.38 -0.87 5.57
N VAL A 462 -15.45 -1.43 6.34
CA VAL A 462 -14.31 -2.18 5.79
C VAL A 462 -14.79 -3.37 4.96
N GLY A 463 -15.77 -4.14 5.45
CA GLY A 463 -16.37 -5.25 4.71
C GLY A 463 -16.99 -4.80 3.38
N MET A 464 -17.71 -3.68 3.36
CA MET A 464 -18.26 -3.08 2.14
C MET A 464 -17.16 -2.67 1.16
N ILE A 465 -16.12 -1.97 1.63
CA ILE A 465 -14.99 -1.54 0.80
C ILE A 465 -14.32 -2.76 0.15
N GLN A 466 -14.00 -3.78 0.96
CA GLN A 466 -13.32 -4.98 0.48
C GLN A 466 -14.15 -5.76 -0.56
N SER A 467 -15.47 -5.86 -0.36
CA SER A 467 -16.38 -6.54 -1.30
C SER A 467 -16.38 -5.93 -2.71
N ARG A 468 -16.01 -4.65 -2.83
CA ARG A 468 -15.94 -3.91 -4.11
C ARG A 468 -14.57 -3.98 -4.79
N THR A 469 -13.58 -4.59 -4.15
CA THR A 469 -12.22 -4.68 -4.72
C THR A 469 -12.07 -5.77 -5.78
N GLY A 470 -12.98 -6.74 -5.82
CA GLY A 470 -12.91 -7.92 -6.70
C GLY A 470 -11.93 -9.00 -6.23
N PHE A 471 -11.37 -8.88 -5.01
CA PHE A 471 -10.41 -9.85 -4.46
C PHE A 471 -10.97 -10.73 -3.32
N SER A 472 -12.25 -10.55 -2.99
CA SER A 472 -12.94 -11.27 -1.92
C SER A 472 -13.32 -12.70 -2.32
N GLY A 473 -13.53 -13.54 -1.30
CA GLY A 473 -14.03 -14.89 -1.41
C GLY A 473 -12.98 -15.95 -1.11
N VAL A 474 -13.40 -17.03 -0.43
CA VAL A 474 -12.54 -18.16 -0.08
C VAL A 474 -11.92 -18.85 -1.30
N GLY A 475 -12.63 -18.87 -2.43
CA GLY A 475 -12.11 -19.39 -3.69
C GLY A 475 -10.94 -18.59 -4.24
N ALA A 476 -11.02 -17.25 -4.16
CA ALA A 476 -9.94 -16.34 -4.56
C ALA A 476 -8.73 -16.48 -3.63
N ALA A 477 -8.97 -16.51 -2.31
CA ALA A 477 -7.92 -16.75 -1.33
C ALA A 477 -7.22 -18.11 -1.55
N ALA A 478 -7.99 -19.16 -1.86
CA ALA A 478 -7.46 -20.50 -2.15
C ALA A 478 -6.65 -20.54 -3.46
N ALA A 479 -7.07 -19.78 -4.48
CA ALA A 479 -6.33 -19.63 -5.72
C ALA A 479 -4.98 -18.94 -5.51
N ASP A 480 -4.91 -17.96 -4.61
CA ASP A 480 -3.67 -17.22 -4.30
C ASP A 480 -2.61 -18.07 -3.58
N VAL A 481 -3.01 -19.10 -2.82
CA VAL A 481 -2.06 -20.03 -2.18
C VAL A 481 -1.85 -21.33 -2.96
N LEU A 482 -2.52 -21.50 -4.11
CA LEU A 482 -2.54 -22.74 -4.88
C LEU A 482 -1.12 -23.26 -5.21
N THR A 483 -0.25 -22.36 -5.64
CA THR A 483 1.13 -22.69 -6.05
C THR A 483 2.04 -23.09 -4.89
N LEU A 484 1.64 -22.79 -3.65
CA LEU A 484 2.34 -23.19 -2.43
C LEU A 484 1.97 -24.61 -1.97
N ARG A 485 0.88 -25.18 -2.49
CA ARG A 485 0.47 -26.54 -2.17
C ARG A 485 1.41 -27.56 -2.85
N GLY A 486 1.58 -28.71 -2.19
CA GLY A 486 2.26 -29.87 -2.78
C GLY A 486 1.53 -30.40 -4.03
N PRO A 487 2.20 -31.22 -4.87
CA PRO A 487 1.72 -31.56 -6.23
C PRO A 487 0.28 -32.10 -6.28
N ALA A 488 -0.03 -33.13 -5.49
CA ALA A 488 -1.37 -33.73 -5.46
C ALA A 488 -2.44 -32.74 -4.97
N GLY A 489 -2.13 -31.98 -3.92
CA GLY A 489 -3.01 -30.94 -3.41
C GLY A 489 -3.25 -29.82 -4.43
N ARG A 490 -2.22 -29.42 -5.17
CA ARG A 490 -2.31 -28.39 -6.21
C ARG A 490 -3.21 -28.81 -7.35
N ILE A 491 -3.06 -30.04 -7.88
CA ILE A 491 -3.92 -30.55 -8.96
C ILE A 491 -5.38 -30.59 -8.51
N ARG A 492 -5.65 -31.17 -7.32
CA ARG A 492 -7.01 -31.28 -6.77
C ARG A 492 -7.71 -29.93 -6.65
N HIS A 493 -7.03 -28.95 -6.05
CA HIS A 493 -7.62 -27.61 -5.85
C HIS A 493 -7.71 -26.83 -7.16
N TRP A 494 -6.76 -27.01 -8.09
CA TRP A 494 -6.88 -26.42 -9.42
C TRP A 494 -8.11 -26.95 -10.16
N LEU A 495 -8.37 -28.27 -10.13
CA LEU A 495 -9.57 -28.85 -10.75
C LEU A 495 -10.86 -28.28 -10.15
N ALA A 496 -10.89 -28.06 -8.83
CA ALA A 496 -12.04 -27.48 -8.13
C ALA A 496 -12.25 -25.99 -8.45
N LEU A 497 -11.16 -25.22 -8.63
CA LEU A 497 -11.22 -23.77 -8.77
C LEU A 497 -11.14 -23.27 -10.23
N ARG A 498 -10.65 -24.07 -11.19
CA ARG A 498 -10.32 -23.58 -12.54
C ARG A 498 -11.47 -22.92 -13.29
N LYS A 499 -12.70 -23.36 -13.06
CA LYS A 499 -13.91 -22.79 -13.68
C LYS A 499 -14.32 -21.48 -13.01
N SER A 500 -14.44 -21.48 -11.68
CA SER A 500 -14.93 -20.33 -10.92
C SER A 500 -13.90 -19.21 -10.76
N GLN A 501 -12.61 -19.52 -10.81
CA GLN A 501 -11.50 -18.57 -10.63
C GLN A 501 -10.68 -18.36 -11.92
N GLN A 502 -11.15 -18.88 -13.05
CA GLN A 502 -10.52 -18.74 -14.38
C GLN A 502 -9.02 -19.10 -14.38
N LEU A 503 -8.64 -20.18 -13.70
CA LEU A 503 -7.23 -20.53 -13.50
C LEU A 503 -6.66 -21.32 -14.68
N GLY A 504 -5.69 -20.72 -15.38
CA GLY A 504 -4.92 -21.41 -16.42
C GLY A 504 -4.05 -22.56 -15.89
N PRO A 505 -3.70 -23.55 -16.75
CA PRO A 505 -2.92 -24.72 -16.36
C PRO A 505 -1.50 -24.37 -15.88
N TRP A 506 -0.97 -23.21 -16.27
CA TRP A 506 0.33 -22.72 -15.80
C TRP A 506 0.41 -22.57 -14.27
N ARG A 507 -0.73 -22.41 -13.58
CA ARG A 507 -0.81 -22.35 -12.10
C ARG A 507 -0.46 -23.69 -11.44
N LEU A 508 -0.39 -24.78 -12.20
CA LEU A 508 0.08 -26.08 -11.73
C LEU A 508 1.61 -26.13 -11.57
N LEU A 509 2.35 -25.23 -12.21
CA LEU A 509 3.80 -25.14 -12.04
C LEU A 509 4.17 -24.54 -10.69
N PRO A 510 5.21 -25.05 -10.01
CA PRO A 510 5.75 -24.42 -8.81
C PRO A 510 6.18 -22.97 -9.07
N GLU A 511 6.13 -22.12 -8.04
CA GLU A 511 6.46 -20.70 -8.19
C GLU A 511 7.87 -20.45 -8.71
N TRP A 512 8.85 -21.21 -8.21
CA TRP A 512 10.25 -21.06 -8.61
C TRP A 512 10.48 -21.37 -10.10
N VAL A 513 9.72 -22.32 -10.66
CA VAL A 513 9.77 -22.62 -12.11
C VAL A 513 9.21 -21.45 -12.91
N ARG A 514 8.04 -20.95 -12.53
CA ARG A 514 7.39 -19.83 -13.22
C ARG A 514 8.23 -18.55 -13.16
N ALA A 515 8.80 -18.29 -11.99
CA ALA A 515 9.72 -17.20 -11.74
C ALA A 515 10.97 -17.32 -12.62
N GLY A 516 11.60 -18.51 -12.65
CA GLY A 516 12.76 -18.79 -13.50
C GLY A 516 12.47 -18.59 -14.99
N ILE A 517 11.32 -19.06 -15.49
CA ILE A 517 10.89 -18.84 -16.88
C ILE A 517 10.76 -17.33 -17.17
N ALA A 518 10.17 -16.56 -16.27
CA ALA A 518 10.02 -15.12 -16.42
C ALA A 518 11.38 -14.40 -16.41
N ASP A 519 12.30 -14.81 -15.53
CA ASP A 519 13.66 -14.27 -15.46
C ASP A 519 14.45 -14.58 -16.73
N THR A 520 14.39 -15.81 -17.25
CA THR A 520 15.04 -16.20 -18.52
C THR A 520 14.48 -15.42 -19.70
N ARG A 521 13.14 -15.29 -19.80
CA ARG A 521 12.52 -14.48 -20.86
C ARG A 521 12.99 -13.03 -20.83
N ARG A 522 13.14 -12.43 -19.64
CA ARG A 522 13.68 -11.06 -19.50
C ARG A 522 15.12 -10.94 -19.95
N ARG A 523 15.97 -11.94 -19.69
CA ARG A 523 17.38 -11.92 -20.13
C ARG A 523 17.52 -12.06 -21.65
N LEU A 524 16.60 -12.80 -22.28
CA LEU A 524 16.60 -13.05 -23.73
C LEU A 524 15.86 -11.98 -24.55
N SER A 525 15.02 -11.16 -23.91
CA SER A 525 14.31 -10.07 -24.58
C SER A 525 15.18 -8.80 -24.52
N PRO A 526 15.44 -8.12 -25.65
CA PRO A 526 16.14 -6.84 -25.61
C PRO A 526 15.32 -5.83 -24.79
N PRO A 527 15.97 -4.84 -24.15
CA PRO A 527 15.26 -3.79 -23.42
C PRO A 527 14.23 -3.12 -24.34
N ALA A 528 12.99 -2.97 -23.85
CA ALA A 528 11.86 -2.42 -24.61
C ALA A 528 12.08 -0.98 -25.15
N TRP A 529 13.17 -0.31 -24.78
CA TRP A 529 13.55 0.99 -25.36
C TRP A 529 14.23 0.89 -26.74
N GLN A 530 14.60 -0.31 -27.22
CA GLN A 530 15.17 -0.49 -28.56
C GLN A 530 14.13 -0.79 -29.66
N THR A 531 12.85 -0.93 -29.32
CA THR A 531 11.77 -1.17 -30.31
C THR A 531 10.78 0.00 -30.45
N ALA A 532 11.09 1.14 -29.84
CA ALA A 532 10.34 2.38 -30.01
C ALA A 532 11.23 3.49 -30.59
N LEU A 533 11.70 3.29 -31.83
CA LEU A 533 11.99 4.43 -32.71
C LEU A 533 10.68 4.80 -33.42
N PRO A 534 10.18 6.03 -33.30
CA PRO A 534 9.13 6.49 -34.18
C PRO A 534 9.73 6.60 -35.57
N ALA A 535 9.22 5.82 -36.53
CA ALA A 535 9.37 6.13 -37.93
C ALA A 535 8.58 7.42 -38.20
N VAL A 536 9.21 8.57 -37.95
CA VAL A 536 8.80 9.86 -38.48
C VAL A 536 9.95 10.30 -39.37
N HIS A 537 9.87 9.92 -40.64
CA HIS A 537 10.41 10.71 -41.72
C HIS A 537 9.56 10.48 -42.97
N ASP A 538 9.24 11.60 -43.61
CA ASP A 538 8.71 11.78 -44.95
C ASP A 538 7.21 11.58 -45.19
N SER A 539 6.45 12.65 -44.92
CA SER A 539 5.52 13.20 -45.93
C SER A 539 5.07 14.61 -45.55
N LEU A 540 5.92 15.60 -45.87
CA LEU A 540 5.49 16.95 -46.17
C LEU A 540 5.68 17.16 -47.67
N LEU A 541 4.58 17.40 -48.40
CA LEU A 541 4.44 18.30 -49.56
C LEU A 541 2.98 18.21 -50.08
N PRO A 542 2.46 19.23 -50.79
CA PRO A 542 1.31 20.00 -50.31
C PRO A 542 0.05 19.85 -51.16
N LEU A 543 -1.06 20.28 -50.56
CA LEU A 543 -2.33 20.59 -51.23
C LEU A 543 -2.12 21.36 -52.55
N ARG A 544 -2.49 20.73 -53.67
CA ARG A 544 -2.88 21.42 -54.90
C ARG A 544 -4.37 21.24 -55.16
N ARG A 545 -5.03 22.39 -55.29
CA ARG A 545 -6.40 22.60 -55.77
C ARG A 545 -6.61 22.03 -57.18
N ARG A 546 -7.86 21.58 -57.44
CA ARG A 546 -8.74 21.82 -58.63
C ARG A 546 -9.47 20.52 -59.02
N GLN A 547 -10.77 20.45 -58.77
CA GLN A 547 -11.90 20.85 -59.64
C GLN A 547 -12.49 19.64 -60.39
N VAL A 548 -13.79 19.43 -60.13
CA VAL A 548 -14.85 19.13 -61.11
C VAL A 548 -14.69 17.83 -61.93
N ARG A 549 -15.46 16.80 -61.58
CA ARG A 549 -16.78 16.51 -62.18
C ARG A 549 -17.61 15.65 -61.25
#